data_AF-A0A2D6LNE2-F1
#
_entry.id   AF-A0A2D6LNE2-F1
#
_cell.length_a   1.000
_cell.length_b   1.000
_cell.length_c   1.000
_cell.angle_alpha   90.00
_cell.angle_beta   90.00
_cell.angle_gamma   90.00
#
_symmetry.space_group_name_H-M   'P 1'
#
loop_
_entity.id
_entity.type
_entity.pdbx_description
1 polymer ?
#
loop_
_entity_poly.entity_id
_entity_poly.type
_entity_poly.pdbx_seq_one_letter_code
_entity_poly.pdbx_strand_id
1 'polypeptide(L)'
;MILEDKPQSEANTPNAKKAGRLAQLDAIMASHPWYPRFLPFFIYVTFLMTVGLARDWQAWTYPILYVVQCGYVVYLLWRCRKLLPELTLSFHWLAIPVGVICAVAWIALGTVMMDQFPSTKPQKGDLFLFLAPMVDGKGGLGDGALGWTAMILRLLGMSIIVPMFEELFFRSMLLRSMSRPRKSLLGFVQWILDVPVIGEWLMQTKLGDAADEDEGIFKTEFERVPFGQVTLWGMVFTTLLWCPISHIMRDWPGTIVCGIAYCLVVVATRKKGLGPVIWTHGVTNACLWAYTVYLHYHLNGYYDAWQFL
;
A
#
# COMPACT_ATOMS: atom_id res chain seq x y z
N MET A 1 25.39 65.13 -17.53
CA MET A 1 25.32 64.55 -16.17
C MET A 1 24.11 63.65 -16.16
N ILE A 2 24.28 62.42 -16.63
CA ILE A 2 23.23 61.39 -16.76
C ILE A 2 23.52 60.42 -15.63
N LEU A 3 22.55 60.26 -14.73
CA LEU A 3 22.63 59.36 -13.59
C LEU A 3 22.47 57.91 -14.09
N GLU A 4 23.48 57.07 -13.86
CA GLU A 4 23.41 55.63 -14.08
C GLU A 4 22.59 54.99 -12.95
N ASP A 5 21.43 54.42 -13.30
CA ASP A 5 20.71 53.48 -12.46
C ASP A 5 21.45 52.13 -12.45
N LYS A 6 22.04 51.78 -11.30
CA LYS A 6 22.51 50.41 -11.04
C LYS A 6 21.31 49.51 -10.75
N PRO A 7 21.20 48.32 -11.36
CA PRO A 7 20.18 47.36 -10.98
C PRO A 7 20.46 46.79 -9.58
N GLN A 8 19.51 46.95 -8.66
CA GLN A 8 19.44 46.23 -7.39
C GLN A 8 19.23 44.74 -7.68
N SER A 9 20.32 44.01 -7.80
CA SER A 9 20.36 42.55 -7.84
C SER A 9 21.23 42.09 -6.69
N GLU A 10 20.62 41.85 -5.53
CA GLU A 10 21.05 40.93 -4.46
C GLU A 10 20.22 41.21 -3.20
N ALA A 11 18.95 40.80 -3.22
CA ALA A 11 18.12 40.78 -2.02
C ALA A 11 17.67 39.33 -1.76
N ASN A 12 18.26 38.75 -0.71
CA ASN A 12 17.71 37.68 0.12
C ASN A 12 17.37 36.34 -0.55
N THR A 13 18.39 35.52 -0.80
CA THR A 13 18.23 34.06 -0.67
C THR A 13 18.29 33.72 0.83
N PRO A 14 17.20 33.28 1.48
CA PRO A 14 17.27 32.86 2.87
C PRO A 14 18.15 31.61 2.95
N ASN A 15 19.20 31.73 3.75
CA ASN A 15 20.11 30.70 4.26
C ASN A 15 19.54 29.25 4.25
N ALA A 16 19.60 28.57 3.11
CA ALA A 16 19.17 27.17 2.95
C ALA A 16 20.09 26.16 3.67
N LYS A 17 21.21 26.63 4.24
CA LYS A 17 22.31 25.77 4.75
C LYS A 17 22.17 25.29 6.19
N LYS A 18 21.02 25.48 6.86
CA LYS A 18 20.82 24.93 8.23
C LYS A 18 19.40 24.44 8.52
N ALA A 19 18.65 24.01 7.51
CA ALA A 19 17.46 23.21 7.76
C ALA A 19 17.92 21.86 8.36
N GLY A 20 17.51 21.56 9.60
CA GLY A 20 17.76 20.25 10.20
C GLY A 20 17.21 19.13 9.30
N ARG A 21 17.77 17.92 9.37
CA ARG A 21 17.36 16.78 8.50
C ARG A 21 15.84 16.57 8.42
N LEU A 22 15.15 16.83 9.52
CA LEU A 22 13.68 16.77 9.61
C LEU A 22 12.96 17.87 8.82
N ALA A 23 13.49 19.10 8.80
CA ALA A 23 12.94 20.19 8.00
C ALA A 23 13.20 19.97 6.49
N GLN A 24 14.33 19.33 6.13
CA GLN A 24 14.58 18.90 4.76
C GLN A 24 13.58 17.82 4.33
N LEU A 25 13.29 16.84 5.19
CA LEU A 25 12.25 15.85 4.93
C LEU A 25 10.87 16.49 4.75
N ASP A 26 10.50 17.48 5.57
CA ASP A 26 9.23 18.19 5.41
C ASP A 26 9.17 18.95 4.09
N ALA A 27 10.26 19.61 3.69
CA ALA A 27 10.36 20.32 2.42
C ALA A 27 10.23 19.36 1.23
N ILE A 28 10.86 18.19 1.31
CA ILE A 28 10.71 17.13 0.30
C ILE A 28 9.25 16.67 0.27
N MET A 29 8.67 16.26 1.41
CA MET A 29 7.27 15.80 1.45
C MET A 29 6.27 16.83 0.92
N ALA A 30 6.56 18.12 1.08
CA ALA A 30 5.73 19.21 0.57
C ALA A 30 5.99 19.56 -0.90
N SER A 31 7.09 19.11 -1.51
CA SER A 31 7.46 19.48 -2.88
C SER A 31 6.53 18.88 -3.92
N HIS A 32 6.01 17.67 -3.67
CA HIS A 32 5.07 17.00 -4.55
C HIS A 32 3.89 16.40 -3.78
N PRO A 33 2.64 16.61 -4.25
CA PRO A 33 1.46 16.07 -3.58
C PRO A 33 1.46 14.54 -3.44
N TRP A 34 2.13 13.79 -4.30
CA TRP A 34 2.09 12.33 -4.25
C TRP A 34 3.09 11.71 -3.26
N TYR A 35 4.17 12.41 -2.89
CA TYR A 35 5.19 11.91 -1.95
C TYR A 35 4.64 11.45 -0.59
N PRO A 36 3.81 12.23 0.13
CA PRO A 36 3.30 11.81 1.44
C PRO A 36 2.32 10.62 1.35
N ARG A 37 1.87 10.25 0.14
CA ARG A 37 0.98 9.11 -0.13
C ARG A 37 1.76 7.87 -0.56
N PHE A 38 2.88 8.06 -1.24
CA PHE A 38 3.78 7.00 -1.68
C PHE A 38 4.75 6.53 -0.58
N LEU A 39 5.39 7.48 0.12
CA LEU A 39 6.51 7.15 0.99
C LEU A 39 6.16 6.16 2.12
N PRO A 40 5.03 6.32 2.85
CA PRO A 40 4.69 5.38 3.93
C PRO A 40 4.51 3.95 3.41
N PHE A 41 3.89 3.78 2.23
CA PHE A 41 3.71 2.48 1.58
C PHE A 41 5.06 1.88 1.17
N PHE A 42 5.91 2.64 0.48
CA PHE A 42 7.21 2.17 0.03
C PHE A 42 8.12 1.76 1.20
N ILE A 43 8.12 2.56 2.27
CA ILE A 43 8.90 2.25 3.47
C ILE A 43 8.37 0.99 4.15
N TYR A 44 7.04 0.83 4.27
CA TYR A 44 6.47 -0.40 4.82
C TYR A 44 6.89 -1.63 4.02
N VAL A 45 6.82 -1.59 2.69
CA VAL A 45 7.26 -2.69 1.81
C VAL A 45 8.76 -2.98 1.97
N THR A 46 9.58 -1.94 2.10
CA THR A 46 11.03 -2.10 2.35
C THR A 46 11.29 -2.79 3.69
N PHE A 47 10.57 -2.39 4.74
CA PHE A 47 10.63 -3.05 6.04
C PHE A 47 10.13 -4.50 5.99
N LEU A 48 9.12 -4.79 5.16
CA LEU A 48 8.61 -6.15 4.99
C LEU A 48 9.70 -7.10 4.50
N MET A 49 10.54 -6.66 3.55
CA MET A 49 11.70 -7.42 3.09
C MET A 49 12.72 -7.65 4.22
N THR A 50 12.96 -6.64 5.05
CA THR A 50 13.90 -6.75 6.17
C THR A 50 13.38 -7.68 7.27
N VAL A 51 12.08 -7.59 7.59
CA VAL A 51 11.40 -8.49 8.52
C VAL A 51 11.44 -9.93 7.99
N GLY A 52 11.16 -10.15 6.71
CA GLY A 52 11.24 -11.47 6.09
C GLY A 52 12.61 -12.13 6.27
N LEU A 53 13.69 -11.36 6.14
CA LEU A 53 15.07 -11.85 6.29
C LEU A 53 15.48 -12.11 7.75
N ALA A 54 14.88 -11.39 8.71
CA ALA A 54 15.34 -11.38 10.11
C ALA A 54 14.39 -12.07 11.10
N ARG A 55 13.14 -12.37 10.71
CA ARG A 55 12.11 -12.93 11.60
C ARG A 55 12.53 -14.23 12.31
N ASP A 56 13.35 -15.04 11.65
CA ASP A 56 13.75 -16.36 12.13
C ASP A 56 15.07 -16.34 12.93
N TRP A 57 15.68 -15.17 13.15
CA TRP A 57 16.95 -15.06 13.89
C TRP A 57 16.76 -15.40 15.38
N GLN A 58 15.71 -14.86 16.00
CA GLN A 58 15.28 -15.17 17.36
C GLN A 58 13.77 -14.98 17.50
N ALA A 59 13.14 -15.65 18.46
CA ALA A 59 11.69 -15.57 18.70
C ALA A 59 11.16 -14.14 18.98
N TRP A 60 11.99 -13.25 19.50
CA TRP A 60 11.63 -11.86 19.84
C TRP A 60 11.90 -10.87 18.69
N THR A 61 12.59 -11.32 17.64
CA THR A 61 12.99 -10.45 16.52
C THR A 61 11.78 -9.99 15.73
N TYR A 62 10.84 -10.90 15.43
CA TYR A 62 9.62 -10.55 14.71
C TYR A 62 8.78 -9.46 15.40
N PRO A 63 8.31 -9.61 16.67
CA PRO A 63 7.44 -8.61 17.28
C PRO A 63 8.13 -7.25 17.42
N ILE A 64 9.44 -7.20 17.67
CA ILE A 64 10.18 -5.93 17.76
C ILE A 64 10.27 -5.25 16.39
N LEU A 65 10.70 -5.98 15.35
CA LEU A 65 10.81 -5.40 14.01
C LEU A 65 9.44 -4.96 13.48
N TYR A 66 8.38 -5.71 13.78
CA TYR A 66 7.02 -5.36 13.40
C TYR A 66 6.53 -4.09 14.09
N VAL A 67 6.81 -3.92 15.38
CA VAL A 67 6.51 -2.68 16.11
C VAL A 67 7.29 -1.49 15.54
N VAL A 68 8.57 -1.69 15.20
CA VAL A 68 9.39 -0.64 14.57
C VAL A 68 8.83 -0.25 13.20
N GLN A 69 8.52 -1.23 12.35
CA GLN A 69 7.91 -1.03 11.04
C GLN A 69 6.60 -0.24 11.14
N CYS A 70 5.66 -0.73 11.97
CA CYS A 70 4.37 -0.08 12.17
C CYS A 70 4.51 1.32 12.78
N GLY A 71 5.34 1.45 13.83
CA GLY A 71 5.57 2.73 14.51
C GLY A 71 6.17 3.78 13.60
N TYR A 72 7.10 3.40 12.72
CA TYR A 72 7.71 4.31 11.76
C TYR A 72 6.70 4.81 10.72
N VAL A 73 5.83 3.94 10.21
CA VAL A 73 4.75 4.34 9.31
C VAL A 73 3.75 5.27 9.99
N VAL A 74 3.33 4.96 11.21
CA VAL A 74 2.45 5.84 12.01
C VAL A 74 3.10 7.21 12.22
N TYR A 75 4.40 7.24 12.52
CA TYR A 75 5.16 8.48 12.65
C TYR A 75 5.14 9.31 11.36
N LEU A 76 5.36 8.70 10.19
CA LEU A 76 5.29 9.39 8.89
C LEU A 76 3.89 9.93 8.59
N LEU A 77 2.85 9.12 8.80
CA LEU A 77 1.46 9.54 8.60
C LEU A 77 1.09 10.70 9.52
N TRP A 78 1.50 10.64 10.80
CA TRP A 78 1.26 11.72 11.75
C TRP A 78 2.00 13.00 11.37
N ARG A 79 3.25 12.89 10.91
CA ARG A 79 4.04 14.04 10.45
C ARG A 79 3.44 14.69 9.20
N CYS A 80 3.03 13.86 8.24
CA CYS A 80 2.45 14.30 6.97
C CYS A 80 0.95 14.63 7.06
N ARG A 81 0.30 14.50 8.22
CA ARG A 81 -1.17 14.63 8.37
C ARG A 81 -1.76 15.92 7.80
N LYS A 82 -1.00 17.03 7.83
CA LYS A 82 -1.45 18.32 7.27
C LYS A 82 -1.49 18.32 5.73
N LEU A 83 -0.71 17.47 5.09
CA LEU A 83 -0.64 17.28 3.63
C LEU A 83 -1.65 16.22 3.13
N LEU A 84 -2.37 15.58 4.06
CA LEU A 84 -3.27 14.44 3.82
C LEU A 84 -4.71 14.76 4.29
N PRO A 85 -5.38 15.80 3.75
CA PRO A 85 -6.73 16.18 4.18
C PRO A 85 -7.77 15.06 3.99
N GLU A 86 -7.55 14.14 3.05
CA GLU A 86 -8.43 12.99 2.81
C GLU A 86 -8.27 11.85 3.83
N LEU A 87 -7.15 11.81 4.57
CA LEU A 87 -6.87 10.80 5.59
C LEU A 87 -7.67 11.14 6.86
N THR A 88 -8.97 10.91 6.77
CA THR A 88 -9.88 11.00 7.91
C THR A 88 -10.11 9.60 8.45
N LEU A 89 -10.31 9.47 9.76
CA LEU A 89 -10.72 8.21 10.39
C LEU A 89 -12.24 8.14 10.59
N SER A 90 -13.00 8.84 9.73
CA SER A 90 -14.44 8.95 9.90
C SER A 90 -15.13 7.61 9.64
N PHE A 91 -16.01 7.21 10.55
CA PHE A 91 -16.70 5.93 10.45
C PHE A 91 -17.97 6.04 9.58
N HIS A 92 -18.27 4.96 8.86
CA HIS A 92 -19.53 4.76 8.18
C HIS A 92 -19.95 3.30 8.32
N TRP A 93 -21.22 3.06 8.67
CA TRP A 93 -21.73 1.73 9.00
C TRP A 93 -21.53 0.70 7.87
N LEU A 94 -21.56 1.14 6.60
CA LEU A 94 -21.28 0.32 5.41
C LEU A 94 -19.94 -0.45 5.50
N ALA A 95 -18.98 0.06 6.27
CA ALA A 95 -17.69 -0.60 6.47
C ALA A 95 -17.82 -2.03 7.02
N ILE A 96 -18.78 -2.25 7.92
CA ILE A 96 -18.97 -3.55 8.56
C ILE A 96 -19.51 -4.60 7.56
N PRO A 97 -20.70 -4.44 6.94
CA PRO A 97 -21.22 -5.46 6.05
C PRO A 97 -20.33 -5.67 4.82
N VAL A 98 -19.74 -4.61 4.26
CA VAL A 98 -18.83 -4.76 3.11
C VAL A 98 -17.56 -5.50 3.52
N GLY A 99 -16.97 -5.17 4.67
CA GLY A 99 -15.75 -5.85 5.15
C GLY A 99 -16.00 -7.33 5.43
N VAL A 100 -17.13 -7.67 6.05
CA VAL A 100 -17.51 -9.08 6.28
C VAL A 100 -17.74 -9.82 4.96
N ILE A 101 -18.45 -9.22 4.00
CA ILE A 101 -18.68 -9.81 2.67
C ILE A 101 -17.34 -10.04 1.96
N CYS A 102 -16.43 -9.06 2.01
CA CYS A 102 -15.09 -9.18 1.44
C CYS A 102 -14.30 -10.34 2.08
N ALA A 103 -14.33 -10.48 3.40
CA ALA A 103 -13.66 -11.57 4.10
C ALA A 103 -14.24 -12.95 3.71
N VAL A 104 -15.56 -13.08 3.66
CA VAL A 104 -16.23 -14.32 3.23
C VAL A 104 -15.88 -14.66 1.78
N ALA A 105 -15.93 -13.67 0.87
CA ALA A 105 -15.57 -13.85 -0.53
C ALA A 105 -14.10 -14.25 -0.68
N TRP A 106 -13.20 -13.64 0.11
CA TRP A 106 -11.79 -13.98 0.11
C TRP A 106 -11.55 -15.44 0.49
N ILE A 107 -12.17 -15.89 1.58
CA ILE A 107 -12.06 -17.28 2.03
C ILE A 107 -12.62 -18.24 0.98
N ALA A 108 -13.86 -18.02 0.54
CA ALA A 108 -14.55 -18.90 -0.40
C ALA A 108 -13.84 -18.99 -1.76
N LEU A 109 -13.39 -17.87 -2.30
CA LEU A 109 -12.69 -17.86 -3.59
C LEU A 109 -11.27 -18.41 -3.46
N GLY A 110 -10.58 -18.14 -2.35
CA GLY A 110 -9.28 -18.72 -2.05
C GLY A 110 -9.33 -20.24 -1.94
N THR A 111 -10.36 -20.80 -1.29
CA THR A 111 -10.55 -22.26 -1.22
C THR A 111 -10.83 -22.85 -2.60
N VAL A 112 -11.68 -22.21 -3.40
CA VAL A 112 -11.96 -22.65 -4.77
C VAL A 112 -10.69 -22.62 -5.63
N MET A 113 -9.85 -21.58 -5.51
CA MET A 113 -8.56 -21.52 -6.22
C MET A 113 -7.65 -22.68 -5.84
N MET A 114 -7.53 -23.01 -4.55
CA MET A 114 -6.69 -24.12 -4.11
C MET A 114 -7.21 -25.49 -4.57
N ASP A 115 -8.52 -25.64 -4.67
CA ASP A 115 -9.15 -26.89 -5.12
C ASP A 115 -9.05 -27.09 -6.63
N GLN A 116 -9.27 -26.03 -7.41
CA GLN A 116 -9.25 -26.08 -8.88
C GLN A 116 -7.82 -25.99 -9.44
N PHE A 117 -6.92 -25.28 -8.76
CA PHE A 117 -5.54 -25.07 -9.18
C PHE A 117 -4.59 -25.42 -8.03
N PRO A 118 -4.27 -26.71 -7.82
CA PRO A 118 -3.41 -27.14 -6.71
C PRO A 118 -2.03 -26.48 -6.69
N SER A 119 -1.52 -26.01 -7.84
CA SER A 119 -0.28 -25.25 -7.95
C SER A 119 -0.31 -23.88 -7.28
N THR A 120 -1.50 -23.35 -6.99
CA THR A 120 -1.70 -22.07 -6.29
C THR A 120 -1.64 -22.20 -4.77
N LYS A 121 -1.56 -23.43 -4.24
CA LYS A 121 -1.38 -23.65 -2.80
C LYS A 121 -0.06 -22.99 -2.36
N PRO A 122 -0.03 -22.33 -1.19
CA PRO A 122 1.19 -21.69 -0.70
C PRO A 122 2.33 -22.70 -0.62
N GLN A 123 3.45 -22.44 -1.28
CA GLN A 123 4.63 -23.29 -1.25
C GLN A 123 5.72 -22.67 -0.37
N LYS A 124 6.48 -23.52 0.33
CA LYS A 124 7.69 -23.09 1.03
C LYS A 124 8.67 -22.49 0.03
N GLY A 125 8.91 -21.18 0.10
CA GLY A 125 9.77 -20.45 -0.82
C GLY A 125 9.06 -19.39 -1.67
N ASP A 126 7.72 -19.33 -1.63
CA ASP A 126 6.98 -18.23 -2.27
C ASP A 126 7.43 -16.89 -1.66
N LEU A 127 7.81 -15.92 -2.51
CA LEU A 127 8.28 -14.60 -2.09
C LEU A 127 7.29 -13.94 -1.11
N PHE A 128 6.00 -14.08 -1.35
CA PHE A 128 4.97 -13.53 -0.48
C PHE A 128 4.75 -14.34 0.80
N LEU A 129 5.06 -15.64 0.83
CA LEU A 129 5.08 -16.44 2.07
C LEU A 129 6.34 -16.15 2.90
N PHE A 130 7.45 -15.82 2.24
CA PHE A 130 8.66 -15.27 2.85
C PHE A 130 8.39 -13.89 3.46
N LEU A 131 7.52 -13.09 2.84
CA LEU A 131 7.02 -11.83 3.38
C LEU A 131 5.85 -12.01 4.36
N ALA A 132 5.22 -13.19 4.41
CA ALA A 132 4.17 -13.56 5.36
C ALA A 132 4.82 -13.86 6.72
N PRO A 133 4.83 -12.93 7.67
CA PRO A 133 5.80 -12.92 8.78
C PRO A 133 5.61 -13.99 9.85
N MET A 134 4.60 -14.86 9.73
CA MET A 134 4.20 -15.84 10.75
C MET A 134 4.18 -17.26 10.16
N VAL A 135 5.23 -17.64 9.44
CA VAL A 135 5.49 -19.04 9.10
C VAL A 135 6.72 -19.46 9.87
N ASP A 136 6.51 -20.00 11.08
CA ASP A 136 7.58 -20.71 11.76
C ASP A 136 7.82 -22.04 11.02
N GLY A 137 9.07 -22.45 10.90
CA GLY A 137 9.44 -23.73 10.29
C GLY A 137 8.94 -24.97 11.06
N LYS A 138 8.16 -24.80 12.15
CA LYS A 138 7.64 -25.87 13.01
C LYS A 138 6.12 -25.81 13.27
N GLY A 139 5.35 -25.08 12.45
CA GLY A 139 3.88 -25.20 12.43
C GLY A 139 3.18 -24.84 13.74
N GLY A 140 3.82 -24.09 14.61
CA GLY A 140 3.28 -23.64 15.88
C GLY A 140 3.70 -22.20 16.07
N LEU A 141 2.73 -21.30 16.05
CA LEU A 141 2.85 -20.00 16.70
C LEU A 141 3.69 -20.21 17.97
N GLY A 142 4.92 -19.68 18.05
CA GLY A 142 5.87 -20.08 19.08
C GLY A 142 5.16 -20.21 20.43
N ASP A 143 5.08 -21.44 20.94
CA ASP A 143 4.14 -21.77 22.00
C ASP A 143 4.31 -20.80 23.18
N GLY A 144 3.18 -20.26 23.66
CA GLY A 144 3.13 -19.37 24.82
C GLY A 144 2.97 -17.88 24.49
N ALA A 145 3.38 -17.02 25.43
CA ALA A 145 3.04 -15.60 25.44
C ALA A 145 3.57 -14.81 24.22
N LEU A 146 4.71 -15.22 23.66
CA LEU A 146 5.35 -14.51 22.54
C LEU A 146 4.59 -14.71 21.22
N GLY A 147 4.14 -15.92 20.91
CA GLY A 147 3.31 -16.19 19.72
C GLY A 147 2.02 -15.37 19.75
N TRP A 148 1.32 -15.35 20.89
CA TRP A 148 0.10 -14.55 21.06
C TRP A 148 0.36 -13.04 20.98
N THR A 149 1.48 -12.57 21.54
CA THR A 149 1.88 -11.17 21.41
C THR A 149 2.08 -10.80 19.95
N ALA A 150 2.80 -11.62 19.19
CA ALA A 150 3.02 -11.44 17.76
C ALA A 150 1.69 -11.45 16.96
N MET A 151 0.74 -12.30 17.34
CA MET A 151 -0.58 -12.37 16.71
C MET A 151 -1.46 -11.15 16.97
N ILE A 152 -1.47 -10.65 18.20
CA ILE A 152 -2.22 -9.44 18.58
C ILE A 152 -1.60 -8.23 17.89
N LEU A 153 -0.27 -8.12 17.89
CA LEU A 153 0.43 -7.08 17.16
C LEU A 153 0.06 -7.11 15.67
N ARG A 154 0.06 -8.30 15.06
CA ARG A 154 -0.35 -8.48 13.67
C ARG A 154 -1.79 -8.04 13.44
N LEU A 155 -2.74 -8.44 14.29
CA LEU A 155 -4.13 -7.99 14.20
C LEU A 155 -4.22 -6.46 14.18
N LEU A 156 -3.54 -5.78 15.11
CA LEU A 156 -3.55 -4.33 15.20
C LEU A 156 -2.92 -3.67 13.97
N GLY A 157 -1.77 -4.16 13.53
CA GLY A 157 -1.08 -3.62 12.36
C GLY A 157 -1.90 -3.82 11.08
N MET A 158 -2.35 -5.05 10.81
CA MET A 158 -3.11 -5.37 9.59
C MET A 158 -4.52 -4.78 9.57
N SER A 159 -5.16 -4.57 10.72
CA SER A 159 -6.55 -4.08 10.77
C SER A 159 -6.65 -2.56 10.93
N ILE A 160 -5.57 -1.89 11.33
CA ILE A 160 -5.59 -0.44 11.58
C ILE A 160 -4.55 0.26 10.72
N ILE A 161 -3.27 -0.10 10.88
CA ILE A 161 -2.16 0.66 10.30
C ILE A 161 -2.05 0.41 8.80
N VAL A 162 -2.12 -0.86 8.38
CA VAL A 162 -2.00 -1.28 6.97
C VAL A 162 -3.08 -0.62 6.09
N PRO A 163 -4.37 -0.71 6.43
CA PRO A 163 -5.42 -0.03 5.68
C PRO A 163 -5.19 1.48 5.52
N MET A 164 -4.60 2.15 6.53
CA MET A 164 -4.39 3.60 6.46
C MET A 164 -3.44 4.00 5.35
N PHE A 165 -2.27 3.35 5.24
CA PHE A 165 -1.31 3.72 4.20
C PHE A 165 -1.60 3.05 2.86
N GLU A 166 -2.17 1.84 2.84
CA GLU A 166 -2.53 1.17 1.60
C GLU A 166 -3.67 1.88 0.88
N GLU A 167 -4.77 2.20 1.58
CA GLU A 167 -5.88 2.92 0.93
C GLU A 167 -5.48 4.37 0.58
N LEU A 168 -4.56 4.96 1.33
CA LEU A 168 -3.96 6.25 0.94
C LEU A 168 -3.18 6.14 -0.37
N PHE A 169 -2.40 5.09 -0.55
CA PHE A 169 -1.65 4.86 -1.77
C PHE A 169 -2.56 4.46 -2.94
N PHE A 170 -3.41 3.44 -2.79
CA PHE A 170 -4.25 2.92 -3.88
C PHE A 170 -5.43 3.83 -4.20
N ARG A 171 -6.22 4.25 -3.20
CA ARG A 171 -7.47 4.99 -3.43
C ARG A 171 -7.27 6.48 -3.55
N SER A 172 -6.24 7.01 -2.92
CA SER A 172 -5.89 8.40 -3.08
C SER A 172 -4.93 8.62 -4.24
N MET A 173 -3.73 8.03 -4.21
CA MET A 173 -2.71 8.32 -5.24
C MET A 173 -3.00 7.60 -6.56
N LEU A 174 -2.96 6.27 -6.58
CA LEU A 174 -3.00 5.51 -7.84
C LEU A 174 -4.32 5.67 -8.60
N LEU A 175 -5.47 5.66 -7.92
CA LEU A 175 -6.76 5.85 -8.61
C LEU A 175 -6.86 7.19 -9.35
N ARG A 176 -6.25 8.26 -8.80
CA ARG A 176 -6.26 9.59 -9.43
C ARG A 176 -5.24 9.68 -10.55
N SER A 177 -4.02 9.22 -10.31
CA SER A 177 -2.95 9.23 -11.31
C SER A 177 -3.23 8.31 -12.50
N MET A 178 -3.94 7.20 -12.29
CA MET A 178 -4.22 6.18 -13.30
C MET A 178 -5.65 6.25 -13.85
N SER A 179 -6.26 7.43 -13.86
CA SER A 179 -7.66 7.59 -14.26
C SER A 179 -7.91 7.35 -15.75
N ARG A 180 -6.87 7.46 -16.60
CA ARG A 180 -6.95 7.41 -18.07
C ARG A 180 -5.98 6.38 -18.67
N PRO A 181 -6.44 5.55 -19.64
CA PRO A 181 -5.63 4.46 -20.19
C PRO A 181 -4.35 4.93 -20.86
N ARG A 182 -4.44 5.93 -21.76
CA ARG A 182 -3.26 6.41 -22.50
C ARG A 182 -2.20 6.98 -21.56
N LYS A 183 -2.60 7.77 -20.56
CA LYS A 183 -1.66 8.37 -19.60
C LYS A 183 -1.06 7.32 -18.68
N SER A 184 -1.88 6.38 -18.16
CA SER A 184 -1.37 5.23 -17.38
C SER A 184 -0.30 4.43 -18.14
N LEU A 185 -0.53 4.16 -19.43
CA LEU A 185 0.44 3.46 -20.28
C LEU A 185 1.71 4.29 -20.50
N LEU A 186 1.57 5.59 -20.79
CA LEU A 186 2.73 6.48 -20.94
C LEU A 186 3.56 6.56 -19.66
N GLY A 187 2.95 6.66 -18.48
CA GLY A 187 3.68 6.66 -17.22
C GLY A 187 4.39 5.34 -16.93
N PHE A 188 3.83 4.20 -17.35
CA PHE A 188 4.54 2.92 -17.28
C PHE A 188 5.73 2.87 -18.23
N VAL A 189 5.58 3.41 -19.44
CA VAL A 189 6.66 3.55 -20.42
C VAL A 189 7.76 4.47 -19.90
N GLN A 190 7.41 5.59 -19.25
CA GLN A 190 8.39 6.49 -18.60
C GLN A 190 9.27 5.73 -17.60
N TRP A 191 8.68 4.89 -16.76
CA TRP A 191 9.43 4.08 -15.82
C TRP A 191 10.39 3.10 -16.51
N ILE A 192 10.01 2.58 -17.68
CA ILE A 192 10.89 1.72 -18.51
C ILE A 192 11.99 2.55 -19.18
N LEU A 193 11.73 3.81 -19.54
CA LEU A 193 12.74 4.71 -20.10
C LEU A 193 13.90 4.96 -19.13
N ASP A 194 13.62 4.94 -17.82
CA ASP A 194 14.65 5.10 -16.79
C ASP A 194 15.53 3.84 -16.61
N VAL A 195 15.20 2.71 -17.25
CA VAL A 195 15.97 1.47 -17.15
C VAL A 195 17.15 1.51 -18.14
N PRO A 196 18.40 1.35 -17.67
CA PRO A 196 19.57 1.34 -18.55
C PRO A 196 19.41 0.28 -19.66
N VAL A 197 19.91 0.57 -20.86
CA VAL A 197 19.81 -0.28 -22.07
C VAL A 197 18.40 -0.37 -22.68
N ILE A 198 17.36 -0.59 -21.88
CA ILE A 198 15.97 -0.70 -22.37
C ILE A 198 15.43 0.68 -22.75
N GLY A 199 15.69 1.69 -21.94
CA GLY A 199 15.24 3.05 -22.18
C GLY A 199 15.88 3.68 -23.42
N GLU A 200 17.17 3.47 -23.63
CA GLU A 200 17.89 3.94 -24.82
C GLU A 200 17.33 3.36 -26.13
N TRP A 201 16.92 2.09 -26.09
CA TRP A 201 16.23 1.46 -27.21
C TRP A 201 14.82 2.02 -27.40
N LEU A 202 14.08 2.22 -26.31
CA LEU A 202 12.69 2.66 -26.34
C LEU A 202 12.55 4.13 -26.77
N MET A 203 13.53 4.99 -26.47
CA MET A 203 13.65 6.36 -26.98
C MET A 203 13.74 6.42 -28.52
N GLN A 204 14.15 5.34 -29.20
CA GLN A 204 14.17 5.32 -30.67
C GLN A 204 12.77 5.10 -31.27
N THR A 205 11.75 4.91 -30.43
CA THR A 205 10.37 4.70 -30.83
C THR A 205 9.52 5.94 -30.57
N LYS A 206 8.49 6.15 -31.39
CA LYS A 206 7.49 7.21 -31.19
C LYS A 206 6.79 7.14 -29.82
N LEU A 207 6.80 5.96 -29.18
CA LEU A 207 6.21 5.76 -27.86
C LEU A 207 7.13 6.26 -26.75
N GLY A 208 8.46 6.11 -26.92
CA GLY A 208 9.46 6.65 -26.00
C GLY A 208 9.49 8.17 -26.04
N ASP A 209 9.53 8.78 -27.23
CA ASP A 209 9.48 10.24 -27.37
C ASP A 209 8.22 10.84 -26.72
N ALA A 210 7.05 10.23 -26.98
CA ALA A 210 5.78 10.69 -26.41
C ALA A 210 5.68 10.48 -24.89
N ALA A 211 6.49 9.59 -24.32
CA ALA A 211 6.58 9.37 -22.88
C ALA A 211 7.57 10.34 -22.23
N ASP A 212 8.69 10.65 -22.87
CA ASP A 212 9.68 11.64 -22.37
C ASP A 212 9.09 13.06 -22.33
N GLU A 213 8.28 13.43 -23.34
CA GLU A 213 7.61 14.73 -23.39
C GLU A 213 6.48 14.91 -22.36
N ASP A 214 6.03 13.83 -21.71
CA ASP A 214 4.91 13.89 -20.75
C ASP A 214 5.39 14.37 -19.38
N GLU A 215 4.74 15.40 -18.81
CA GLU A 215 5.10 15.96 -17.49
C GLU A 215 4.94 14.98 -16.29
N GLY A 216 4.51 13.75 -16.55
CA GLY A 216 4.46 12.67 -15.59
C GLY A 216 3.07 12.47 -14.99
N ILE A 217 2.67 11.20 -14.91
CA ILE A 217 1.34 10.76 -14.46
C ILE A 217 1.01 11.12 -13.01
N PHE A 218 2.03 11.23 -12.14
CA PHE A 218 1.83 11.46 -10.71
C PHE A 218 1.64 12.93 -10.34
N LYS A 219 1.88 13.84 -11.28
CA LYS A 219 1.71 15.29 -11.09
C LYS A 219 0.42 15.75 -11.76
N THR A 220 0.35 15.64 -13.09
CA THR A 220 -0.72 16.24 -13.90
C THR A 220 -2.09 15.61 -13.65
N GLU A 221 -2.19 14.29 -13.72
CA GLU A 221 -3.48 13.59 -13.54
C GLU A 221 -3.91 13.58 -12.07
N PHE A 222 -2.97 13.52 -11.13
CA PHE A 222 -3.26 13.56 -9.70
C PHE A 222 -3.91 14.88 -9.26
N GLU A 223 -3.38 16.02 -9.73
CA GLU A 223 -3.93 17.34 -9.42
C GLU A 223 -5.25 17.61 -10.13
N ARG A 224 -5.43 17.01 -11.32
CA ARG A 224 -6.64 17.14 -12.14
C ARG A 224 -7.84 16.39 -11.54
N VAL A 225 -7.64 15.16 -11.06
CA VAL A 225 -8.74 14.30 -10.60
C VAL A 225 -8.96 14.52 -9.10
N PRO A 226 -10.10 15.06 -8.66
CA PRO A 226 -10.36 15.24 -7.24
C PRO A 226 -10.63 13.89 -6.55
N PHE A 227 -10.41 13.86 -5.24
CA PHE A 227 -10.66 12.67 -4.42
C PHE A 227 -12.11 12.17 -4.55
N GLY A 228 -12.29 10.85 -4.63
CA GLY A 228 -13.59 10.20 -4.74
C GLY A 228 -14.18 10.13 -6.15
N GLN A 229 -13.49 10.66 -7.17
CA GLN A 229 -13.82 10.39 -8.57
C GLN A 229 -13.09 9.14 -9.04
N VAL A 230 -13.86 8.06 -9.23
CA VAL A 230 -13.33 6.77 -9.69
C VAL A 230 -13.78 6.54 -11.13
N THR A 231 -12.83 6.38 -12.05
CA THR A 231 -13.12 5.93 -13.42
C THR A 231 -13.12 4.40 -13.47
N LEU A 232 -13.86 3.82 -14.42
CA LEU A 232 -13.86 2.37 -14.63
C LEU A 232 -12.43 1.86 -14.92
N TRP A 233 -11.69 2.59 -15.75
CA TRP A 233 -10.30 2.26 -16.05
C TRP A 233 -9.41 2.28 -14.80
N GLY A 234 -9.47 3.34 -14.00
CA GLY A 234 -8.67 3.45 -12.77
C GLY A 234 -9.02 2.32 -11.79
N MET A 235 -10.30 1.99 -11.64
CA MET A 235 -10.75 0.88 -10.81
C MET A 235 -10.16 -0.46 -11.27
N VAL A 236 -10.30 -0.78 -12.56
CA VAL A 236 -9.79 -2.04 -13.13
C VAL A 236 -8.26 -2.09 -13.03
N PHE A 237 -7.58 -1.03 -13.46
CA PHE A 237 -6.12 -0.97 -13.48
C PHE A 237 -5.53 -1.10 -12.07
N THR A 238 -6.01 -0.33 -11.10
CA THR A 238 -5.50 -0.42 -9.72
C THR A 238 -5.83 -1.74 -9.05
N THR A 239 -7.00 -2.32 -9.32
CA THR A 239 -7.37 -3.63 -8.78
C THR A 239 -6.48 -4.74 -9.35
N LEU A 240 -6.24 -4.75 -10.67
CA LEU A 240 -5.37 -5.74 -11.30
C LEU A 240 -3.89 -5.55 -10.98
N LEU A 241 -3.45 -4.30 -10.84
CA LEU A 241 -2.07 -3.97 -10.43
C LEU A 241 -1.81 -4.44 -9.00
N TRP A 242 -2.80 -4.35 -8.11
CA TRP A 242 -2.67 -4.77 -6.71
C TRP A 242 -2.44 -6.27 -6.58
N CYS A 243 -3.16 -7.11 -7.33
CA CYS A 243 -3.12 -8.57 -7.19
C CYS A 243 -1.70 -9.16 -7.16
N PRO A 244 -0.84 -8.97 -8.18
CA PRO A 244 0.51 -9.55 -8.18
C PRO A 244 1.50 -8.82 -7.28
N ILE A 245 1.24 -7.56 -6.90
CA ILE A 245 2.17 -6.76 -6.09
C ILE A 245 2.04 -7.09 -4.60
N SER A 246 0.88 -7.56 -4.15
CA SER A 246 0.54 -7.68 -2.73
C SER A 246 0.26 -9.10 -2.25
N HIS A 247 -0.22 -9.99 -3.12
CA HIS A 247 -0.72 -11.29 -2.71
C HIS A 247 -0.34 -12.44 -3.66
N ILE A 248 -0.30 -13.65 -3.11
CA ILE A 248 -0.11 -14.90 -3.88
C ILE A 248 -1.31 -15.19 -4.78
N MET A 249 -1.09 -15.99 -5.83
CA MET A 249 -2.11 -16.31 -6.84
C MET A 249 -3.43 -16.85 -6.27
N ARG A 250 -3.37 -17.60 -5.16
CA ARG A 250 -4.55 -18.08 -4.44
C ARG A 250 -5.53 -16.95 -4.11
N ASP A 251 -5.00 -15.81 -3.68
CA ASP A 251 -5.79 -14.70 -3.13
C ASP A 251 -6.27 -13.74 -4.21
N TRP A 252 -5.81 -13.87 -5.45
CA TRP A 252 -6.12 -12.93 -6.54
C TRP A 252 -7.61 -12.71 -6.78
N PRO A 253 -8.49 -13.73 -6.74
CA PRO A 253 -9.92 -13.47 -6.86
C PRO A 253 -10.48 -12.67 -5.68
N GLY A 254 -10.00 -12.94 -4.46
CA GLY A 254 -10.36 -12.20 -3.25
C GLY A 254 -9.92 -10.74 -3.32
N THR A 255 -8.69 -10.47 -3.78
CA THR A 255 -8.19 -9.11 -4.00
C THR A 255 -8.96 -8.37 -5.08
N ILE A 256 -9.44 -9.05 -6.13
CA ILE A 256 -10.30 -8.44 -7.15
C ILE A 256 -11.62 -7.98 -6.55
N VAL A 257 -12.29 -8.86 -5.78
CA VAL A 257 -13.55 -8.53 -5.10
C VAL A 257 -13.35 -7.36 -4.13
N CYS A 258 -12.30 -7.40 -3.31
CA CYS A 258 -11.99 -6.33 -2.37
C CYS A 258 -11.65 -5.02 -3.10
N GLY A 259 -10.87 -5.09 -4.17
CA GLY A 259 -10.47 -3.91 -4.95
C GLY A 259 -11.67 -3.16 -5.52
N ILE A 260 -12.63 -3.89 -6.10
CA ILE A 260 -13.88 -3.34 -6.60
C ILE A 260 -14.73 -2.80 -5.44
N ALA A 261 -14.95 -3.60 -4.40
CA ALA A 261 -15.79 -3.22 -3.26
C ALA A 261 -15.28 -1.96 -2.56
N TYR A 262 -13.96 -1.84 -2.36
CA TYR A 262 -13.34 -0.69 -1.72
C TYR A 262 -13.46 0.57 -2.58
N CYS A 263 -13.34 0.45 -3.91
CA CYS A 263 -13.64 1.56 -4.81
C CYS A 263 -15.11 2.01 -4.71
N LEU A 264 -16.05 1.07 -4.65
CA LEU A 264 -17.47 1.38 -4.51
C LEU A 264 -17.78 2.05 -3.16
N VAL A 265 -17.13 1.63 -2.07
CA VAL A 265 -17.23 2.31 -0.77
C VAL A 265 -16.72 3.74 -0.88
N VAL A 266 -15.55 3.97 -1.48
CA VAL A 266 -15.00 5.32 -1.68
C VAL A 266 -15.96 6.21 -2.46
N VAL A 267 -16.56 5.69 -3.54
CA VAL A 267 -17.57 6.43 -4.34
C VAL A 267 -18.80 6.76 -3.49
N ALA A 268 -19.32 5.79 -2.74
CA ALA A 268 -20.49 5.95 -1.89
C ALA A 268 -20.24 6.92 -0.72
N THR A 269 -19.03 6.96 -0.17
CA THR A 269 -18.68 7.73 1.02
C THR A 269 -17.69 8.86 0.75
N ARG A 270 -17.59 9.36 -0.50
CA ARG A 270 -16.59 10.37 -0.90
C ARG A 270 -16.48 11.61 -0.01
N LYS A 271 -17.60 12.03 0.61
CA LYS A 271 -17.66 13.20 1.53
C LYS A 271 -16.98 12.94 2.88
N LYS A 272 -16.74 11.68 3.22
CA LYS A 272 -16.16 11.20 4.48
C LYS A 272 -14.67 10.86 4.34
N GLY A 273 -14.02 11.24 3.24
CA GLY A 273 -12.60 10.92 3.00
C GLY A 273 -12.34 9.41 2.90
N LEU A 274 -11.14 8.98 3.29
CA LEU A 274 -10.72 7.58 3.27
C LEU A 274 -11.21 6.74 4.45
N GLY A 275 -11.71 7.36 5.52
CA GLY A 275 -12.08 6.65 6.76
C GLY A 275 -12.96 5.43 6.55
N PRO A 276 -14.08 5.54 5.80
CA PRO A 276 -14.97 4.40 5.59
C PRO A 276 -14.29 3.22 4.91
N VAL A 277 -13.44 3.43 3.91
CA VAL A 277 -12.73 2.34 3.22
C VAL A 277 -11.61 1.75 4.09
N ILE A 278 -10.92 2.58 4.87
CA ILE A 278 -9.92 2.14 5.87
C ILE A 278 -10.59 1.21 6.89
N TRP A 279 -11.78 1.59 7.39
CA TRP A 279 -12.56 0.74 8.28
C TRP A 279 -13.04 -0.55 7.61
N THR A 280 -13.53 -0.48 6.36
CA THR A 280 -13.95 -1.68 5.60
C THR A 280 -12.79 -2.68 5.51
N HIS A 281 -11.62 -2.20 5.08
CA HIS A 281 -10.44 -3.02 4.94
C HIS A 281 -9.96 -3.55 6.30
N GLY A 282 -9.96 -2.71 7.34
CA GLY A 282 -9.66 -3.13 8.70
C GLY A 282 -10.57 -4.24 9.21
N VAL A 283 -11.88 -4.16 8.95
CA VAL A 283 -12.85 -5.19 9.28
C VAL A 283 -12.58 -6.48 8.50
N THR A 284 -12.31 -6.39 7.19
CA THR A 284 -11.93 -7.55 6.37
C THR A 284 -10.76 -8.30 7.01
N ASN A 285 -9.70 -7.57 7.37
CA ASN A 285 -8.49 -8.14 7.94
C ASN A 285 -8.71 -8.72 9.34
N ALA A 286 -9.52 -8.06 10.17
CA ALA A 286 -9.90 -8.59 11.48
C ALA A 286 -10.73 -9.88 11.37
N CYS A 287 -11.65 -9.97 10.40
CA CYS A 287 -12.42 -11.17 10.13
C CYS A 287 -11.54 -12.32 9.63
N LEU A 288 -10.59 -12.05 8.72
CA LEU A 288 -9.62 -13.05 8.24
C LEU A 288 -8.73 -13.55 9.39
N TRP A 289 -8.26 -12.65 10.26
CA TRP A 289 -7.51 -13.01 11.46
C TRP A 289 -8.34 -13.91 12.39
N ALA A 290 -9.59 -13.55 12.66
CA ALA A 290 -10.47 -14.33 13.54
C ALA A 290 -10.76 -15.72 12.97
N TYR A 291 -10.98 -15.82 11.65
CA TYR A 291 -11.15 -17.10 10.97
C TYR A 291 -9.89 -17.96 11.04
N THR A 292 -8.72 -17.35 10.92
CA THR A 292 -7.44 -18.03 11.05
C THR A 292 -7.23 -18.62 12.45
N VAL A 293 -7.55 -17.84 13.49
CA VAL A 293 -7.54 -18.33 14.89
C VAL A 293 -8.57 -19.44 15.10
N TYR A 294 -9.77 -19.31 14.54
CA TYR A 294 -10.81 -20.34 14.59
C TYR A 294 -10.31 -21.67 14.01
N LEU A 295 -9.70 -21.65 12.82
CA LEU A 295 -9.14 -22.83 12.16
C LEU A 295 -8.01 -23.46 12.99
N HIS A 296 -7.12 -22.65 13.57
CA HIS A 296 -6.04 -23.12 14.44
C HIS A 296 -6.57 -24.00 15.59
N TYR A 297 -7.66 -23.58 16.24
CA TYR A 297 -8.27 -24.34 17.34
C TYR A 297 -9.09 -25.55 16.89
N HIS A 298 -9.79 -25.48 15.75
CA HIS A 298 -10.73 -26.54 15.32
C HIS A 298 -10.06 -27.66 14.52
N LEU A 299 -8.89 -27.41 13.92
CA LEU A 299 -8.16 -28.41 13.11
C LEU A 299 -7.02 -29.09 13.87
N ASN A 300 -7.01 -29.03 15.22
CA ASN A 300 -6.04 -29.69 16.10
C ASN A 300 -4.57 -29.44 15.72
N GLY A 301 -4.23 -28.24 15.23
CA GLY A 301 -2.86 -27.89 14.86
C GLY A 301 -2.26 -28.68 13.69
N TYR A 302 -3.05 -29.47 12.95
CA TYR A 302 -2.56 -30.22 11.79
C TYR A 302 -2.56 -29.31 10.54
N TYR A 303 -1.36 -28.86 10.19
CA TYR A 303 -0.93 -28.19 8.94
C TYR A 303 -1.28 -26.70 8.72
N ASP A 304 -0.23 -25.92 8.41
CA ASP A 304 -0.22 -24.70 7.61
C ASP A 304 -1.26 -23.60 7.94
N ALA A 305 -1.73 -23.50 9.18
CA ALA A 305 -2.96 -22.77 9.54
C ALA A 305 -2.87 -21.24 9.56
N TRP A 306 -1.84 -20.59 9.00
CA TRP A 306 -1.72 -19.13 8.91
C TRP A 306 -1.97 -18.60 7.50
N GLN A 307 -2.78 -19.33 6.74
CA GLN A 307 -2.95 -19.14 5.30
C GLN A 307 -3.44 -17.75 4.93
N PHE A 308 -4.27 -17.13 5.76
CA PHE A 308 -4.98 -15.89 5.45
C PHE A 308 -4.38 -14.65 6.15
N LEU A 309 -3.18 -14.78 6.74
CA LEU A 309 -2.54 -13.73 7.54
C LEU A 309 -1.37 -13.02 6.88
#